data_AF-A0A5N5TBB3-F1
#
_entry.id   AF-A0A5N5TBB3-F1
#
_cell.length_a   1.000
_cell.length_b   1.000
_cell.length_c   1.000
_cell.angle_alpha   90.00
_cell.angle_beta   90.00
_cell.angle_gamma   90.00
#
_symmetry.space_group_name_H-M   'P 1'
#
loop_
_entity.id
_entity.type
_entity.pdbx_description
1 polymer ?
#
loop_
_entity_poly.entity_id
_entity_poly.type
_entity_poly.pdbx_seq_one_letter_code
_entity_poly.pdbx_strand_id
1 'polypeptide(L)'
;VVAEAVSRSEVDLETTSVADQARALNVPEWLILLGDVTNSLRVIIQRVKAMVDVMTQAVETSSGRSASASDGIQAASIVTMGAVEVTESILDEAAYTKALSGLQETLCGACDFAHDRCAKLLHARSRDQGLDKMSANEFLNLSGIIESFVEDTHKISGRKSSPFRMGLQGQATRFVSRFHEERDARLNANLKNERWKAVSVPSDVQLLLDHISTTGLLQFPPVQSQCNTSVPNGPSISNELTASSSTSSLVSLSNGMSEQGSSLKGVKIFGEEYVIVGVCVVVVRVIVEYAECALTLRLAAQQLLTRLIDLLRKFNADTCRLLIDAGAVFLGLKTISIKHLALGMRSLQLLLTIIPKLTHHFSDILGLPSVEKHIDQLTREYEDHCEAIEKKIVNVMSDSIEKHLVLWEARSPVPSQAFNNILKLLTKLYDAIAGILPTREVQVLFEKLTAALKVQMKFHLKRLGVSPVGPQCWVVMSELTFYFNHITTLGVTLKESQEEFLSHLWKFDAS
;
A
#
# COMPACT_ATOMS: atom_id res chain seq x y z
N VAL A 1 24.20 -31.47 -16.75
CA VAL A 1 23.18 -30.59 -16.13
C VAL A 1 22.59 -29.62 -17.14
N VAL A 2 23.21 -28.47 -17.49
CA VAL A 2 22.55 -27.51 -18.40
C VAL A 2 22.27 -28.09 -19.79
N ALA A 3 23.27 -28.72 -20.43
CA ALA A 3 23.09 -29.39 -21.73
C ALA A 3 22.06 -30.55 -21.67
N GLU A 4 21.91 -31.20 -20.52
CA GLU A 4 20.98 -32.31 -20.33
C GLU A 4 19.54 -31.82 -20.12
N ALA A 5 19.34 -30.75 -19.33
CA ALA A 5 18.05 -30.12 -19.16
C ALA A 5 17.54 -29.49 -20.47
N VAL A 6 18.43 -28.85 -21.21
CA VAL A 6 18.13 -28.27 -22.53
C VAL A 6 17.79 -29.37 -23.54
N SER A 7 18.41 -30.55 -23.47
CA SER A 7 18.06 -31.68 -24.36
C SER A 7 16.67 -32.30 -24.08
N ARG A 8 16.06 -32.00 -22.93
CA ARG A 8 14.72 -32.49 -22.56
C ARG A 8 13.60 -31.54 -22.98
N SER A 9 13.89 -30.25 -23.15
CA SER A 9 13.00 -29.31 -23.82
C SER A 9 13.33 -29.32 -25.31
N GLU A 10 12.37 -29.51 -26.22
CA GLU A 10 12.61 -29.53 -27.68
C GLU A 10 13.08 -28.15 -28.22
N VAL A 11 14.27 -27.69 -27.83
CA VAL A 11 14.87 -26.41 -28.22
C VAL A 11 15.95 -26.68 -29.26
N ASP A 12 15.81 -26.09 -30.45
CA ASP A 12 16.78 -26.23 -31.55
C ASP A 12 18.19 -25.83 -31.11
N LEU A 13 19.13 -26.77 -31.25
CA LEU A 13 20.47 -26.76 -30.63
C LEU A 13 21.55 -26.02 -31.44
N GLU A 14 21.19 -25.27 -32.49
CA GLU A 14 22.18 -24.69 -33.39
C GLU A 14 22.93 -23.49 -32.76
N THR A 15 24.14 -23.76 -32.25
CA THR A 15 25.24 -22.79 -32.03
C THR A 15 24.98 -21.60 -31.09
N THR A 16 24.25 -21.80 -29.99
CA THR A 16 24.12 -20.76 -28.95
C THR A 16 24.82 -21.13 -27.64
N SER A 17 25.33 -20.16 -26.88
CA SER A 17 26.04 -20.44 -25.62
C SER A 17 25.12 -21.09 -24.59
N VAL A 18 25.68 -21.75 -23.58
CA VAL A 18 24.90 -22.35 -22.45
C VAL A 18 23.94 -21.34 -21.80
N ALA A 19 24.30 -20.05 -21.81
CA ALA A 19 23.46 -18.97 -21.30
C ALA A 19 22.31 -18.57 -22.25
N ASP A 20 22.47 -18.79 -23.55
CA ASP A 20 21.41 -18.61 -24.55
C ASP A 20 20.41 -19.77 -24.51
N GLN A 21 20.91 -21.00 -24.35
CA GLN A 21 20.05 -22.20 -24.22
C GLN A 21 19.20 -22.16 -22.95
N ALA A 22 19.77 -21.73 -21.82
CA ALA A 22 19.00 -21.52 -20.59
C ALA A 22 17.97 -20.38 -20.72
N ARG A 23 18.14 -19.44 -21.66
CA ARG A 23 17.18 -18.35 -21.91
C ARG A 23 15.95 -18.80 -22.70
N ALA A 24 16.06 -19.86 -23.51
CA ALA A 24 14.98 -20.39 -24.33
C ALA A 24 13.90 -21.12 -23.51
N LEU A 25 14.24 -21.57 -22.30
CA LEU A 25 13.31 -22.24 -21.38
C LEU A 25 12.20 -21.29 -20.90
N ASN A 26 11.02 -21.85 -20.65
CA ASN A 26 9.98 -21.12 -19.92
C ASN A 26 10.39 -20.92 -18.45
N VAL A 27 9.71 -20.03 -17.73
CA VAL A 27 10.09 -19.69 -16.34
C VAL A 27 10.06 -20.91 -15.41
N PRO A 28 9.01 -21.77 -15.42
CA PRO A 28 8.99 -22.98 -14.59
C PRO A 28 10.15 -23.95 -14.88
N GLU A 29 10.42 -24.27 -16.15
CA GLU A 29 11.53 -25.15 -16.54
C GLU A 29 12.89 -24.57 -16.15
N TRP A 30 13.06 -23.25 -16.30
CA TRP A 30 14.27 -22.57 -15.90
C TRP A 30 14.50 -22.62 -14.38
N LEU A 31 13.43 -22.54 -13.58
CA LEU A 31 13.52 -22.68 -12.13
C LEU A 31 13.91 -24.11 -11.73
N ILE A 32 13.39 -25.13 -12.42
CA ILE A 32 13.81 -26.53 -12.23
C ILE A 32 15.31 -26.67 -12.54
N LEU A 33 15.76 -26.16 -13.70
CA LEU A 33 17.17 -26.14 -14.07
C LEU A 33 18.04 -25.45 -13.01
N LEU A 34 17.59 -24.31 -12.48
CA LEU A 34 18.32 -23.59 -11.43
C LEU A 34 18.43 -24.42 -10.15
N GLY A 35 17.35 -25.13 -9.78
CA GLY A 35 17.35 -26.10 -8.68
C GLY A 35 18.37 -27.22 -8.88
N ASP A 36 18.41 -27.82 -10.08
CA ASP A 36 19.36 -28.90 -10.40
C ASP A 36 20.82 -28.42 -10.38
N VAL A 37 21.08 -27.22 -10.91
CA VAL A 37 22.42 -26.60 -10.90
C VAL A 37 22.87 -26.30 -9.48
N THR A 38 22.03 -25.69 -8.66
CA THR A 38 22.36 -25.36 -7.26
C THR A 38 22.59 -26.62 -6.42
N ASN A 39 21.77 -27.67 -6.60
CA ASN A 39 21.97 -28.95 -5.93
C ASN A 39 23.28 -29.64 -6.37
N SER A 40 23.60 -29.61 -7.66
CA SER A 40 24.86 -30.17 -8.18
C SER A 40 26.08 -29.43 -7.61
N LEU A 41 26.03 -28.09 -7.55
CA LEU A 41 27.10 -27.28 -6.96
C LEU A 41 27.25 -27.53 -5.46
N ARG A 42 26.14 -27.71 -4.74
CA ARG A 42 26.15 -28.10 -3.32
C ARG A 42 26.91 -29.40 -3.10
N VAL A 43 26.63 -30.44 -3.90
CA VAL A 43 27.35 -31.74 -3.81
C VAL A 43 28.85 -31.56 -4.07
N ILE A 44 29.23 -30.74 -5.05
CA ILE A 44 30.65 -30.45 -5.33
C ILE A 44 31.31 -29.75 -4.14
N ILE A 45 30.66 -28.73 -3.57
CA ILE A 45 31.18 -28.00 -2.40
C ILE A 45 31.30 -28.91 -1.17
N GLN A 46 30.36 -29.84 -0.96
CA GLN A 46 30.47 -30.86 0.10
C GLN A 46 31.69 -31.77 -0.10
N ARG A 47 32.00 -32.15 -1.35
CA ARG A 47 33.21 -32.93 -1.64
C ARG A 47 34.48 -32.13 -1.37
N VAL A 48 34.51 -30.85 -1.73
CA VAL A 48 35.63 -29.95 -1.40
C VAL A 48 35.81 -29.85 0.11
N LYS A 49 34.72 -29.73 0.88
CA LYS A 49 34.77 -29.75 2.35
C LYS A 49 35.39 -31.04 2.88
N ALA A 50 34.95 -32.20 2.39
CA ALA A 50 35.52 -33.49 2.82
C ALA A 50 37.03 -33.58 2.52
N MET A 51 37.49 -33.08 1.37
CA MET A 51 38.93 -33.02 1.05
C MET A 51 39.68 -32.07 2.01
N VAL A 52 39.12 -30.89 2.30
CA VAL A 52 39.67 -29.93 3.25
C VAL A 52 39.73 -30.49 4.67
N ASP A 53 38.73 -31.25 5.10
CA ASP A 53 38.70 -31.90 6.42
C ASP A 53 39.83 -32.94 6.54
N VAL A 54 40.04 -33.76 5.51
CA VAL A 54 41.15 -34.74 5.46
C VAL A 54 42.51 -34.03 5.47
N MET A 55 42.66 -32.93 4.72
CA MET A 55 43.90 -32.14 4.71
C MET A 55 44.15 -31.47 6.07
N THR A 56 43.09 -30.99 6.73
CA THR A 56 43.15 -30.43 8.09
C THR A 56 43.66 -31.47 9.08
N GLN A 57 43.11 -32.70 9.06
CA GLN A 57 43.59 -33.79 9.90
C GLN A 57 45.07 -34.14 9.65
N ALA A 58 45.52 -34.12 8.40
CA ALA A 58 46.92 -34.37 8.05
C ALA A 58 47.85 -33.27 8.60
N VAL A 59 47.43 -32.00 8.54
CA VAL A 59 48.15 -30.85 9.11
C VAL A 59 48.22 -30.95 10.63
N GLU A 60 47.12 -31.28 11.29
CA GLU A 60 47.04 -31.51 12.75
C GLU A 60 47.99 -32.63 13.19
N THR A 61 47.93 -33.78 12.52
CA THR A 61 48.82 -34.92 12.78
C THR A 61 50.29 -34.55 12.61
N SER A 62 50.63 -33.78 11.57
CA SER A 62 52.01 -33.34 11.28
C SER A 62 52.56 -32.33 12.30
N SER A 63 51.69 -31.62 13.02
CA SER A 63 52.04 -30.68 14.08
C SER A 63 52.14 -31.32 15.47
N GLY A 64 52.05 -32.65 15.57
CA GLY A 64 52.03 -33.38 16.85
C GLY A 64 50.73 -33.21 17.65
N ARG A 65 49.73 -32.53 17.08
CA ARG A 65 48.40 -32.31 17.66
C ARG A 65 47.46 -33.41 17.19
N SER A 66 47.66 -34.63 17.68
CA SER A 66 46.69 -35.68 17.42
C SER A 66 45.44 -35.42 18.26
N ALA A 67 44.33 -35.04 17.62
CA ALA A 67 43.03 -35.09 18.26
C ALA A 67 42.70 -36.57 18.53
N SER A 68 42.57 -36.94 19.81
CA SER A 68 41.96 -38.19 20.23
C SER A 68 40.65 -38.38 19.45
N ALA A 69 40.63 -39.35 18.54
CA ALA A 69 39.46 -39.67 17.74
C ALA A 69 38.26 -39.95 18.64
N SER A 70 37.29 -39.03 18.68
CA SER A 70 35.94 -39.30 19.15
C SER A 70 35.00 -39.27 17.95
N ASP A 71 34.54 -40.48 17.61
CA ASP A 71 33.42 -40.84 16.74
C ASP A 71 33.22 -40.13 15.39
N GLY A 72 33.45 -40.93 14.34
CA GLY A 72 32.68 -40.85 13.10
C GLY A 72 33.45 -40.37 11.88
N ILE A 73 34.13 -41.30 11.19
CA ILE A 73 34.16 -41.53 9.73
C ILE A 73 35.30 -42.52 9.44
N GLN A 74 34.94 -43.70 8.92
CA GLN A 74 35.85 -44.79 8.52
C GLN A 74 36.64 -44.47 7.22
N ALA A 75 37.27 -43.30 7.13
CA ALA A 75 38.14 -42.95 5.99
C ALA A 75 39.64 -42.99 6.36
N ALA A 76 39.99 -43.25 7.62
CA ALA A 76 41.36 -43.23 8.12
C ALA A 76 42.11 -44.58 7.97
N SER A 77 41.74 -45.44 7.01
CA SER A 77 42.33 -46.80 6.91
C SER A 77 43.50 -46.93 5.92
N ILE A 78 43.99 -45.85 5.29
CA ILE A 78 45.05 -45.96 4.26
C ILE A 78 46.41 -45.36 4.70
N VAL A 79 46.49 -44.64 5.83
CA VAL A 79 47.75 -44.00 6.27
C VAL A 79 48.45 -44.76 7.41
N THR A 80 47.94 -45.93 7.84
CA THR A 80 48.59 -46.74 8.87
C THR A 80 49.75 -47.58 8.31
N MET A 81 50.81 -46.93 7.83
CA MET A 81 52.10 -47.55 7.60
C MET A 81 53.14 -46.88 8.47
N GLY A 82 53.50 -47.57 9.57
CA GLY A 82 54.66 -47.25 10.41
C GLY A 82 54.34 -46.30 11.56
N ALA A 83 54.01 -46.86 12.72
CA ALA A 83 54.16 -46.17 13.99
C ALA A 83 55.65 -45.87 14.22
N VAL A 84 56.09 -44.70 13.75
CA VAL A 84 57.30 -44.04 14.26
C VAL A 84 56.78 -43.02 15.27
N GLU A 85 57.18 -43.15 16.53
CA GLU A 85 57.00 -42.11 17.55
C GLU A 85 57.78 -40.86 17.10
N VAL A 86 57.17 -40.03 16.26
CA VAL A 86 57.68 -38.70 15.94
C VAL A 86 57.14 -37.75 17.01
N THR A 87 57.92 -37.58 18.07
CA THR A 87 57.68 -36.62 19.15
C THR A 87 58.09 -35.18 18.79
N GLU A 88 58.60 -34.94 17.57
CA GLU A 88 58.94 -33.59 17.08
C GLU A 88 57.85 -33.06 16.14
N SER A 89 57.28 -31.90 16.47
CA SER A 89 56.39 -31.17 15.57
C SER A 89 57.14 -30.82 14.28
N ILE A 90 56.72 -31.39 13.15
CA ILE A 90 57.35 -31.16 11.84
C ILE A 90 57.02 -29.74 11.33
N LEU A 91 55.91 -29.16 11.80
CA LEU A 91 55.46 -27.82 11.45
C LEU A 91 55.70 -26.85 12.61
N ASP A 92 56.17 -25.64 12.31
CA ASP A 92 56.11 -24.55 13.27
C ASP A 92 54.67 -24.01 13.40
N GLU A 93 54.38 -23.31 14.49
CA GLU A 93 53.04 -22.76 14.76
C GLU A 93 52.54 -21.79 13.67
N ALA A 94 53.47 -21.06 13.05
CA ALA A 94 53.15 -20.09 12.00
C ALA A 94 52.71 -20.81 10.71
N ALA A 95 53.41 -21.87 10.30
CA ALA A 95 53.09 -22.69 9.15
C ALA A 95 51.81 -23.49 9.37
N TYR A 96 51.59 -24.03 10.58
CA TYR A 96 50.34 -24.69 10.97
C TYR A 96 49.14 -23.77 10.79
N THR A 97 49.18 -22.59 11.43
CA THR A 97 48.10 -21.61 11.36
C THR A 97 47.86 -21.14 9.93
N LYS A 98 48.94 -20.92 9.16
CA LYS A 98 48.86 -20.54 7.75
C LYS A 98 48.22 -21.64 6.90
N ALA A 99 48.58 -22.91 7.11
CA ALA A 99 48.01 -24.04 6.38
C ALA A 99 46.50 -24.18 6.63
N LEU A 100 46.06 -24.13 7.89
CA LEU A 100 44.64 -24.18 8.22
C LEU A 100 43.86 -22.99 7.63
N SER A 101 44.42 -21.78 7.71
CA SER A 101 43.80 -20.61 7.10
C SER A 101 43.68 -20.74 5.57
N GLY A 102 44.69 -21.31 4.90
CA GLY A 102 44.67 -21.52 3.45
C GLY A 102 43.66 -22.59 3.00
N LEU A 103 43.52 -23.66 3.78
CA LEU A 103 42.51 -24.69 3.53
C LEU A 103 41.09 -24.13 3.70
N GLN A 104 40.87 -23.36 4.76
CA GLN A 104 39.59 -22.66 4.99
C GLN A 104 39.28 -21.66 3.88
N GLU A 105 40.28 -20.88 3.43
CA GLU A 105 40.11 -19.93 2.33
C GLU A 105 39.80 -20.63 1.00
N THR A 106 40.37 -21.82 0.77
CA THR A 106 40.08 -22.63 -0.42
C THR A 106 38.62 -23.09 -0.42
N LEU A 107 38.11 -23.59 0.71
CA LEU A 107 36.70 -23.97 0.85
C LEU A 107 35.76 -22.79 0.63
N CYS A 108 36.09 -21.64 1.24
CA CYS A 108 35.25 -20.46 1.10
C CYS A 108 35.33 -19.86 -0.32
N GLY A 109 36.50 -19.88 -0.97
CA GLY A 109 36.67 -19.46 -2.36
C GLY A 109 35.87 -20.33 -3.33
N ALA A 110 35.75 -21.64 -3.07
CA ALA A 110 34.87 -22.51 -3.84
C ALA A 110 33.39 -22.13 -3.69
N CYS A 111 32.96 -21.76 -2.48
CA CYS A 111 31.60 -21.26 -2.23
C CYS A 111 31.35 -19.94 -2.97
N ASP A 112 32.26 -18.96 -2.84
CA ASP A 112 32.16 -17.66 -3.49
C ASP A 112 32.10 -17.79 -5.02
N PHE A 113 32.91 -18.69 -5.59
CA PHE A 113 32.87 -19.00 -7.01
C PHE A 113 31.53 -19.58 -7.45
N ALA A 114 30.96 -20.53 -6.70
CA ALA A 114 29.65 -21.11 -7.02
C ALA A 114 28.53 -20.06 -6.97
N HIS A 115 28.55 -19.20 -5.94
CA HIS A 115 27.60 -18.08 -5.81
C HIS A 115 27.72 -17.09 -6.98
N ASP A 116 28.92 -16.72 -7.38
CA ASP A 116 29.17 -15.85 -8.56
C ASP A 116 28.62 -16.46 -9.85
N ARG A 117 28.79 -17.77 -10.06
CA ARG A 117 28.26 -18.47 -11.24
C ARG A 117 26.73 -18.50 -11.25
N CYS A 118 26.10 -18.81 -10.12
CA CYS A 118 24.65 -18.76 -9.97
C CYS A 118 24.09 -17.33 -10.19
N ALA A 119 24.77 -16.31 -9.65
CA ALA A 119 24.41 -14.91 -9.86
C ALA A 119 24.50 -14.51 -11.34
N LYS A 120 25.53 -14.96 -12.06
CA LYS A 120 25.67 -14.75 -13.50
C LYS A 120 24.57 -15.45 -14.30
N LEU A 121 24.17 -16.65 -13.92
CA LEU A 121 23.06 -17.37 -14.56
C LEU A 121 21.72 -16.63 -14.36
N LEU A 122 21.44 -16.19 -13.13
CA LEU A 122 20.27 -15.36 -12.82
C LEU A 122 20.29 -14.06 -13.61
N HIS A 123 21.44 -13.38 -13.66
CA HIS A 123 21.60 -12.13 -14.40
C HIS A 123 21.35 -12.35 -15.91
N ALA A 124 21.95 -13.38 -16.50
CA ALA A 124 21.77 -13.72 -17.91
C ALA A 124 20.30 -14.00 -18.25
N ARG A 125 19.55 -14.64 -17.35
CA ARG A 125 18.10 -14.87 -17.52
C ARG A 125 17.28 -13.59 -17.37
N SER A 126 17.69 -12.67 -16.50
CA SER A 126 17.00 -11.39 -16.27
C SER A 126 17.24 -10.34 -17.36
N ARG A 127 18.12 -10.60 -18.34
CA ARG A 127 18.29 -9.73 -19.51
C ARG A 127 17.05 -9.78 -20.39
N ASP A 128 16.86 -8.71 -21.17
CA ASP A 128 15.79 -8.60 -22.18
C ASP A 128 14.39 -8.92 -21.63
N GLN A 129 14.16 -8.52 -20.37
CA GLN A 129 12.90 -8.70 -19.66
C GLN A 129 12.50 -10.17 -19.42
N GLY A 130 13.45 -11.12 -19.51
CA GLY A 130 13.18 -12.55 -19.44
C GLY A 130 12.55 -13.03 -18.11
N LEU A 131 12.70 -12.27 -17.03
CA LEU A 131 12.07 -12.53 -15.73
C LEU A 131 10.99 -11.50 -15.36
N ASP A 132 10.74 -10.50 -16.20
CA ASP A 132 9.88 -9.36 -15.84
C ASP A 132 8.39 -9.72 -15.76
N LYS A 133 8.00 -10.86 -16.35
CA LYS A 133 6.63 -11.40 -16.31
C LYS A 133 6.45 -12.50 -15.27
N MET A 134 7.44 -12.69 -14.39
CA MET A 134 7.38 -13.69 -13.32
C MET A 134 6.22 -13.36 -12.37
N SER A 135 5.39 -14.36 -12.08
CA SER A 135 4.34 -14.30 -11.07
C SER A 135 4.94 -14.28 -9.65
N ALA A 136 4.14 -13.87 -8.66
CA ALA A 136 4.58 -13.88 -7.26
C ALA A 136 4.98 -15.30 -6.77
N ASN A 137 4.27 -16.34 -7.22
CA ASN A 137 4.58 -17.74 -6.88
C ASN A 137 5.91 -18.21 -7.50
N GLU A 138 6.17 -17.86 -8.76
CA GLU A 138 7.45 -18.17 -9.40
C GLU A 138 8.60 -17.41 -8.72
N PHE A 139 8.36 -16.17 -8.27
CA PHE A 139 9.35 -15.42 -7.50
C PHE A 139 9.63 -16.07 -6.14
N LEU A 140 8.59 -16.55 -5.45
CA LEU A 140 8.75 -17.29 -4.20
C LEU A 140 9.56 -18.58 -4.39
N ASN A 141 9.32 -19.32 -5.48
CA ASN A 141 10.10 -20.50 -5.81
C ASN A 141 11.57 -20.13 -6.08
N LEU A 142 11.83 -19.08 -6.88
CA LEU A 142 13.17 -18.55 -7.09
C LEU A 142 13.85 -18.19 -5.76
N SER A 143 13.17 -17.45 -4.90
CA SER A 143 13.67 -17.06 -3.59
C SER A 143 14.00 -18.29 -2.73
N GLY A 144 13.15 -19.32 -2.74
CA GLY A 144 13.36 -20.56 -2.00
C GLY A 144 14.61 -21.31 -2.46
N ILE A 145 14.81 -21.46 -3.77
CA ILE A 145 16.01 -22.09 -4.35
C ILE A 145 17.27 -21.33 -3.92
N ILE A 146 17.26 -20.00 -4.04
CA ILE A 146 18.42 -19.15 -3.72
C ILE A 146 18.73 -19.20 -2.23
N GLU A 147 17.74 -19.02 -1.36
CA GLU A 147 17.96 -19.02 0.09
C GLU A 147 18.40 -20.39 0.62
N SER A 148 17.83 -21.49 0.10
CA SER A 148 18.27 -22.85 0.45
C SER A 148 19.75 -23.05 0.11
N PHE A 149 20.17 -22.64 -1.09
CA PHE A 149 21.57 -22.77 -1.51
C PHE A 149 22.52 -21.89 -0.67
N VAL A 150 22.11 -20.65 -0.36
CA VAL A 150 22.89 -19.76 0.50
C VAL A 150 23.02 -20.34 1.92
N GLU A 151 21.97 -20.93 2.46
CA GLU A 151 22.00 -21.57 3.78
C GLU A 151 22.88 -22.82 3.80
N ASP A 152 22.75 -23.70 2.80
CA ASP A 152 23.57 -24.91 2.68
C ASP A 152 25.07 -24.58 2.60
N THR A 153 25.44 -23.62 1.76
CA THR A 153 26.85 -23.21 1.56
C THR A 153 27.42 -22.49 2.78
N HIS A 154 26.61 -21.71 3.50
CA HIS A 154 26.99 -21.12 4.77
C HIS A 154 27.23 -22.19 5.86
N LYS A 155 26.39 -23.23 5.93
CA LYS A 155 26.60 -24.36 6.85
C LYS A 155 27.87 -25.14 6.56
N ILE A 156 28.23 -25.28 5.27
CA ILE A 156 29.42 -26.03 4.86
C ILE A 156 30.71 -25.25 5.15
N SER A 157 30.76 -23.96 4.80
CA SER A 157 31.99 -23.15 4.88
C SER A 157 32.11 -22.30 6.14
N GLY A 158 31.01 -22.05 6.87
CA GLY A 158 30.96 -21.10 7.98
C GLY A 158 31.03 -19.61 7.56
N ARG A 159 31.22 -19.31 6.26
CA ARG A 159 31.29 -17.95 5.70
C ARG A 159 30.06 -17.68 4.83
N LYS A 160 29.47 -16.50 4.96
CA LYS A 160 28.33 -16.08 4.13
C LYS A 160 28.83 -15.55 2.79
N SER A 161 28.47 -16.23 1.71
CA SER A 161 28.60 -15.72 0.34
C SER A 161 27.31 -14.97 -0.06
N SER A 162 27.45 -13.79 -0.66
CA SER A 162 26.36 -12.87 -0.97
C SER A 162 25.99 -12.67 -2.45
N PRO A 163 26.83 -12.95 -3.48
CA PRO A 163 26.52 -12.58 -4.87
C PRO A 163 25.17 -13.08 -5.38
N PHE A 164 24.80 -14.33 -5.07
CA PHE A 164 23.56 -14.91 -5.54
C PHE A 164 22.33 -14.28 -4.87
N ARG A 165 22.41 -14.03 -3.54
CA ARG A 165 21.38 -13.30 -2.78
C ARG A 165 21.25 -11.85 -3.26
N MET A 166 22.35 -11.18 -3.58
CA MET A 166 22.31 -9.83 -4.16
C MET A 166 21.59 -9.81 -5.52
N GLY A 167 21.79 -10.85 -6.34
CA GLY A 167 21.04 -11.05 -7.58
C GLY A 167 19.53 -11.16 -7.36
N LEU A 168 19.10 -11.95 -6.36
CA LEU A 168 17.69 -12.07 -5.96
C LEU A 168 17.13 -10.71 -5.52
N GLN A 169 17.86 -9.97 -4.68
CA GLN A 169 17.46 -8.64 -4.24
C GLN A 169 17.27 -7.69 -5.43
N GLY A 170 18.15 -7.77 -6.44
CA GLY A 170 18.02 -7.02 -7.68
C GLY A 170 16.73 -7.36 -8.46
N GLN A 171 16.35 -8.65 -8.51
CA GLN A 171 15.07 -9.05 -9.12
C GLN A 171 13.87 -8.56 -8.31
N ALA A 172 13.95 -8.62 -6.98
CA ALA A 172 12.89 -8.11 -6.09
C ALA A 172 12.63 -6.62 -6.35
N THR A 173 13.68 -5.81 -6.42
CA THR A 173 13.58 -4.38 -6.72
C THR A 173 12.93 -4.13 -8.08
N ARG A 174 13.30 -4.89 -9.13
CA ARG A 174 12.67 -4.77 -10.46
C ARG A 174 11.20 -5.14 -10.44
N PHE A 175 10.84 -6.23 -9.77
CA PHE A 175 9.47 -6.65 -9.57
C PHE A 175 8.65 -5.55 -8.89
N VAL A 176 9.15 -4.98 -7.79
CA VAL A 176 8.48 -3.88 -7.07
C VAL A 176 8.33 -2.63 -7.94
N SER A 177 9.36 -2.26 -8.70
CA SER A 177 9.28 -1.10 -9.62
C SER A 177 8.16 -1.29 -10.64
N ARG A 178 8.10 -2.44 -11.31
CA ARG A 178 7.04 -2.75 -12.28
C ARG A 178 5.66 -2.78 -11.61
N PHE A 179 5.56 -3.47 -10.47
CA PHE A 179 4.34 -3.58 -9.69
C PHE A 179 3.78 -2.18 -9.32
N HIS A 180 4.67 -1.26 -8.96
CA HIS A 180 4.34 0.12 -8.65
C HIS A 180 3.96 0.93 -9.89
N GLU A 181 4.74 0.85 -10.97
CA GLU A 181 4.47 1.56 -12.23
C GLU A 181 3.09 1.21 -12.81
N GLU A 182 2.69 -0.06 -12.76
CA GLU A 182 1.37 -0.50 -13.21
C GLU A 182 0.23 0.13 -12.38
N ARG A 183 0.40 0.16 -11.04
CA ARG A 183 -0.59 0.73 -10.12
C ARG A 183 -0.66 2.24 -10.19
N ASP A 184 0.48 2.90 -10.31
CA ASP A 184 0.57 4.34 -10.52
C ASP A 184 -0.08 4.74 -11.86
N ALA A 185 0.23 4.05 -12.95
CA ALA A 185 -0.40 4.29 -14.24
C ALA A 185 -1.93 4.11 -14.19
N ARG A 186 -2.41 3.02 -13.56
CA ARG A 186 -3.83 2.76 -13.36
C ARG A 186 -4.51 3.85 -12.54
N LEU A 187 -3.90 4.25 -11.42
CA LEU A 187 -4.44 5.30 -10.56
C LEU A 187 -4.50 6.65 -11.28
N ASN A 188 -3.44 7.04 -11.97
CA ASN A 188 -3.38 8.29 -12.74
C ASN A 188 -4.40 8.32 -13.88
N ALA A 189 -4.62 7.19 -14.56
CA ALA A 189 -5.64 7.09 -15.60
C ALA A 189 -7.06 7.27 -15.04
N ASN A 190 -7.36 6.66 -13.89
CA ASN A 190 -8.64 6.83 -13.22
C ASN A 190 -8.84 8.26 -12.73
N LEU A 191 -7.82 8.85 -12.12
CA LEU A 191 -7.89 10.22 -11.60
C LEU A 191 -8.09 11.25 -12.72
N LYS A 192 -7.46 11.06 -13.89
CA LYS A 192 -7.65 11.91 -15.08
C LYS A 192 -9.09 11.89 -15.61
N ASN A 193 -9.75 10.74 -15.47
CA ASN A 193 -11.12 10.52 -15.95
C ASN A 193 -12.19 10.73 -14.87
N GLU A 194 -11.78 11.04 -13.63
CA GLU A 194 -12.68 11.19 -12.49
C GLU A 194 -13.62 12.39 -12.69
N ARG A 195 -14.90 12.16 -12.41
CA ARG A 195 -15.98 13.16 -12.56
C ARG A 195 -16.52 13.63 -11.21
N TRP A 196 -15.99 13.11 -10.10
CA TRP A 196 -16.34 13.48 -8.74
C TRP A 196 -17.83 13.29 -8.47
N LYS A 197 -18.35 12.16 -8.92
CA LYS A 197 -19.73 11.73 -8.73
C LYS A 197 -19.76 10.52 -7.80
N ALA A 198 -20.83 10.41 -7.03
CA ALA A 198 -21.09 9.23 -6.22
C ALA A 198 -21.18 7.99 -7.11
N VAL A 199 -20.52 6.92 -6.70
CA VAL A 199 -20.56 5.63 -7.40
C VAL A 199 -21.22 4.56 -6.54
N SER A 200 -21.90 3.61 -7.17
CA SER A 200 -22.31 2.38 -6.50
C SER A 200 -21.06 1.53 -6.27
N VAL A 201 -20.79 1.20 -5.01
CA VAL A 201 -19.61 0.44 -4.65
C VAL A 201 -19.86 -1.05 -4.93
N PRO A 202 -18.99 -1.71 -5.71
CA PRO A 202 -19.09 -3.15 -5.97
C PRO A 202 -19.13 -3.99 -4.68
N SER A 203 -19.88 -5.09 -4.69
CA SER A 203 -20.07 -5.93 -3.51
C SER A 203 -18.78 -6.56 -3.00
N ASP A 204 -17.81 -6.83 -3.88
CA ASP A 204 -16.49 -7.36 -3.50
C ASP A 204 -15.67 -6.33 -2.69
N VAL A 205 -15.85 -5.04 -2.94
CA VAL A 205 -15.21 -3.97 -2.16
C VAL A 205 -15.89 -3.83 -0.80
N GLN A 206 -17.21 -3.95 -0.73
CA GLN A 206 -17.92 -3.98 0.55
C GLN A 206 -17.43 -5.16 1.41
N LEU A 207 -17.36 -6.36 0.84
CA LEU A 207 -16.84 -7.56 1.52
C LEU A 207 -15.39 -7.37 2.01
N LEU A 208 -14.56 -6.71 1.19
CA LEU A 208 -13.19 -6.37 1.57
C LEU A 208 -13.15 -5.44 2.78
N LEU A 209 -13.93 -4.36 2.78
CA LEU A 209 -13.98 -3.41 3.90
C LEU A 209 -14.60 -4.04 5.15
N ASP A 210 -15.60 -4.89 5.00
CA ASP A 210 -16.17 -5.67 6.11
C ASP A 210 -15.11 -6.59 6.73
N HIS A 211 -14.31 -7.26 5.90
CA HIS A 211 -13.18 -8.08 6.35
C HIS A 211 -12.13 -7.26 7.10
N ILE A 212 -11.72 -6.10 6.56
CA ILE A 212 -10.77 -5.18 7.19
C ILE A 212 -11.33 -4.68 8.53
N SER A 213 -12.63 -4.37 8.60
CA SER A 213 -13.24 -3.88 9.83
C SER A 213 -13.32 -4.95 10.93
N THR A 214 -13.55 -6.21 10.55
CA THR A 214 -13.71 -7.33 11.48
C THR A 214 -12.37 -7.88 11.95
N THR A 215 -11.41 -8.02 11.04
CA THR A 215 -10.13 -8.70 11.32
C THR A 215 -8.96 -7.75 11.54
N GLY A 216 -9.06 -6.51 11.05
CA GLY A 216 -7.93 -5.59 10.97
C GLY A 216 -6.92 -5.91 9.87
N LEU A 217 -7.11 -6.97 9.10
CA LEU A 217 -6.16 -7.44 8.08
C LEU A 217 -6.47 -6.83 6.71
N LEU A 218 -5.42 -6.35 6.03
CA LEU A 218 -5.48 -5.78 4.68
C LEU A 218 -5.30 -6.88 3.61
N GLN A 219 -6.28 -7.77 3.51
CA GLN A 219 -6.33 -8.83 2.50
C GLN A 219 -7.77 -9.06 2.03
N PHE A 220 -7.94 -9.65 0.86
CA PHE A 220 -9.25 -10.16 0.48
C PHE A 220 -9.65 -11.35 1.36
N PRO A 221 -10.92 -11.45 1.78
CA PRO A 221 -11.38 -12.62 2.50
C PRO A 221 -11.18 -13.87 1.63
N PRO A 222 -10.68 -14.99 2.19
CA PRO A 222 -10.57 -16.23 1.45
C PRO A 222 -11.95 -16.61 0.93
N VAL A 223 -12.06 -16.91 -0.37
CA VAL A 223 -13.32 -17.34 -1.00
C VAL A 223 -13.85 -18.52 -0.20
N GLN A 224 -14.89 -18.29 0.59
CA GLN A 224 -15.67 -19.39 1.15
C GLN A 224 -16.29 -20.10 -0.04
N SER A 225 -15.74 -21.25 -0.40
CA SER A 225 -16.42 -22.19 -1.27
C SER A 225 -17.77 -22.46 -0.62
N GLN A 226 -18.86 -21.94 -1.19
CA GLN A 226 -20.20 -22.32 -0.78
C GLN A 226 -20.43 -23.77 -1.24
N CYS A 227 -19.88 -24.74 -0.51
CA CYS A 227 -20.40 -26.09 -0.50
C CYS A 227 -21.47 -26.18 0.59
N ASN A 228 -22.67 -25.67 0.27
CA ASN A 228 -23.85 -26.07 1.02
C ASN A 228 -24.23 -27.49 0.56
N THR A 229 -23.80 -28.43 1.38
CA THR A 229 -24.20 -29.83 1.40
C THR A 229 -25.71 -29.97 1.55
N SER A 230 -26.34 -30.59 0.56
CA SER A 230 -27.48 -31.47 0.79
C SER A 230 -27.21 -32.78 0.05
N VAL A 231 -26.88 -33.82 0.80
CA VAL A 231 -26.72 -35.20 0.31
C VAL A 231 -28.12 -35.85 0.37
N PRO A 232 -28.47 -36.72 -0.59
CA PRO A 232 -28.42 -38.15 -0.24
C PRO A 232 -27.79 -39.05 -1.32
N ASN A 233 -26.86 -39.89 -0.84
CA ASN A 233 -26.47 -41.24 -1.25
C ASN A 233 -26.33 -41.62 -2.74
N GLY A 234 -25.10 -42.02 -3.09
CA GLY A 234 -24.76 -43.01 -4.11
C GLY A 234 -23.25 -43.29 -4.12
N PRO A 235 -22.76 -44.54 -4.17
CA PRO A 235 -21.33 -44.82 -4.12
C PRO A 235 -20.76 -44.86 -5.53
N SER A 236 -19.74 -44.04 -5.79
CA SER A 236 -18.87 -44.17 -6.98
C SER A 236 -17.45 -43.72 -6.68
N ILE A 237 -16.51 -44.49 -7.20
CA ILE A 237 -15.09 -44.52 -6.93
C ILE A 237 -14.32 -43.54 -7.85
N SER A 238 -13.15 -43.10 -7.37
CA SER A 238 -11.91 -42.64 -8.06
C SER A 238 -11.74 -41.21 -8.61
N ASN A 239 -10.68 -40.60 -8.04
CA ASN A 239 -9.52 -39.93 -8.65
C ASN A 239 -9.47 -38.42 -8.99
N GLU A 240 -8.37 -37.84 -8.50
CA GLU A 240 -7.52 -36.76 -9.02
C GLU A 240 -7.75 -35.28 -8.62
N LEU A 241 -6.83 -34.84 -7.73
CA LEU A 241 -5.99 -33.63 -7.77
C LEU A 241 -6.33 -32.59 -8.87
N THR A 242 -6.61 -31.35 -8.45
CA THR A 242 -6.03 -30.13 -9.06
C THR A 242 -6.28 -28.93 -8.15
N ALA A 243 -5.19 -28.41 -7.56
CA ALA A 243 -5.17 -27.09 -6.96
C ALA A 243 -5.10 -26.03 -8.07
N SER A 244 -6.10 -25.16 -8.14
CA SER A 244 -6.07 -23.97 -9.00
C SER A 244 -6.28 -22.72 -8.15
N SER A 245 -5.17 -22.17 -7.65
CA SER A 245 -5.11 -20.81 -7.13
C SER A 245 -5.30 -19.85 -8.30
N SER A 246 -6.48 -19.24 -8.37
CA SER A 246 -6.81 -18.24 -9.38
C SER A 246 -6.08 -16.93 -9.06
N THR A 247 -4.95 -16.72 -9.73
CA THR A 247 -4.39 -15.39 -9.91
C THR A 247 -5.22 -14.65 -10.97
N SER A 248 -5.48 -13.37 -10.70
CA SER A 248 -5.95 -12.38 -11.69
C SER A 248 -7.40 -12.52 -12.18
N SER A 249 -8.32 -11.82 -11.50
CA SER A 249 -9.46 -11.21 -12.18
C SER A 249 -9.23 -9.71 -12.28
N LEU A 250 -8.55 -9.32 -13.36
CA LEU A 250 -8.52 -7.95 -13.84
C LEU A 250 -9.94 -7.55 -14.26
N VAL A 251 -10.72 -6.99 -13.32
CA VAL A 251 -11.92 -6.24 -13.68
C VAL A 251 -11.49 -4.89 -14.23
N SER A 252 -11.44 -4.78 -15.55
CA SER A 252 -11.52 -3.50 -16.24
C SER A 252 -12.84 -2.85 -15.83
N LEU A 253 -12.77 -1.84 -14.98
CA LEU A 253 -13.88 -0.93 -14.73
C LEU A 253 -14.03 -0.05 -15.98
N SER A 254 -14.66 -0.59 -17.02
CA SER A 254 -15.18 0.23 -18.11
C SER A 254 -16.36 1.04 -17.56
N ASN A 255 -16.28 2.37 -17.69
CA ASN A 255 -17.39 3.27 -17.42
C ASN A 255 -18.59 2.90 -18.32
N GLY A 256 -19.51 2.11 -17.78
CA GLY A 256 -20.79 1.77 -18.37
C GLY A 256 -21.93 2.46 -17.62
N MET A 257 -22.52 3.47 -18.26
CA MET A 257 -23.76 4.10 -17.82
C MET A 257 -24.88 3.06 -17.76
N SER A 258 -25.51 2.91 -16.60
CA SER A 258 -26.92 2.53 -16.51
C SER A 258 -27.55 3.32 -15.36
N GLU A 259 -28.28 4.38 -15.72
CA GLU A 259 -29.22 5.05 -14.83
C GLU A 259 -30.42 4.13 -14.65
N GLN A 260 -30.42 3.32 -13.59
CA GLN A 260 -31.64 2.74 -13.04
C GLN A 260 -31.68 3.04 -11.54
N GLY A 261 -32.80 3.65 -11.13
CA GLY A 261 -33.02 4.22 -9.81
C GLY A 261 -33.14 3.20 -8.69
N SER A 262 -32.03 2.59 -8.31
CA SER A 262 -31.83 2.02 -6.98
C SER A 262 -31.07 3.03 -6.13
N SER A 263 -31.58 3.34 -4.93
CA SER A 263 -30.91 4.14 -3.91
C SER A 263 -29.40 3.88 -3.92
N LEU A 264 -28.60 4.89 -4.26
CA LEU A 264 -27.13 4.84 -4.26
C LEU A 264 -26.67 4.62 -2.81
N LYS A 265 -26.65 3.36 -2.37
CA LYS A 265 -26.17 2.98 -1.05
C LYS A 265 -24.67 3.24 -1.00
N GLY A 266 -24.24 4.05 -0.05
CA GLY A 266 -22.83 4.25 0.26
C GLY A 266 -22.19 2.95 0.76
N VAL A 267 -20.86 2.95 0.83
CA VAL A 267 -20.12 1.81 1.38
C VAL A 267 -20.09 1.90 2.89
N LYS A 268 -20.22 0.79 3.60
CA LYS A 268 -20.21 0.79 5.07
C LYS A 268 -18.89 0.27 5.60
N ILE A 269 -18.29 0.99 6.55
CA ILE A 269 -17.15 0.50 7.31
C ILE A 269 -17.26 0.99 8.75
N PHE A 270 -16.97 0.12 9.74
CA PHE A 270 -17.13 0.41 11.17
C PHE A 270 -18.53 0.93 11.57
N GLY A 271 -19.57 0.52 10.84
CA GLY A 271 -20.96 0.96 11.08
C GLY A 271 -21.32 2.33 10.51
N GLU A 272 -20.38 3.03 9.86
CA GLU A 272 -20.59 4.33 9.22
C GLU A 272 -20.69 4.19 7.69
N GLU A 273 -21.56 4.97 7.06
CA GLU A 273 -21.80 4.93 5.61
C GLU A 273 -21.05 6.05 4.88
N TYR A 274 -20.28 5.70 3.85
CA TYR A 274 -19.44 6.59 3.06
C TYR A 274 -19.94 6.64 1.62
N VAL A 275 -20.33 7.83 1.18
CA VAL A 275 -20.65 8.09 -0.22
C VAL A 275 -19.37 8.57 -0.92
N ILE A 276 -18.82 7.74 -1.79
CA ILE A 276 -17.47 7.92 -2.36
C ILE A 276 -17.48 8.04 -3.89
N VAL A 277 -16.33 8.46 -4.43
CA VAL A 277 -16.06 8.55 -5.88
C VAL A 277 -15.34 7.30 -6.41
N GLY A 278 -15.34 7.11 -7.74
CA GLY A 278 -14.77 5.92 -8.39
C GLY A 278 -13.29 5.71 -8.09
N VAL A 279 -12.48 6.76 -8.16
CA VAL A 279 -11.03 6.66 -7.90
C VAL A 279 -10.72 6.24 -6.46
N CYS A 280 -11.59 6.53 -5.49
CA CYS A 280 -11.43 6.07 -4.11
C CYS A 280 -11.47 4.54 -4.02
N VAL A 281 -12.39 3.89 -4.74
CA VAL A 281 -12.48 2.43 -4.85
C VAL A 281 -11.18 1.84 -5.39
N VAL A 282 -10.57 2.49 -6.39
CA VAL A 282 -9.30 2.07 -6.97
C VAL A 282 -8.17 2.17 -5.95
N VAL A 283 -8.11 3.27 -5.17
CA VAL A 283 -7.10 3.45 -4.12
C VAL A 283 -7.22 2.38 -3.04
N VAL A 284 -8.44 2.07 -2.58
CA VAL A 284 -8.68 0.99 -1.59
C VAL A 284 -8.11 -0.34 -2.07
N ARG A 285 -8.38 -0.72 -3.34
CA ARG A 285 -7.83 -1.95 -3.92
C ARG A 285 -6.31 -1.91 -4.02
N VAL A 286 -5.74 -0.79 -4.44
CA VAL A 286 -4.28 -0.62 -4.52
C VAL A 286 -3.65 -0.82 -3.14
N ILE A 287 -4.19 -0.23 -2.07
CA ILE A 287 -3.68 -0.41 -0.70
C ILE A 287 -3.62 -1.90 -0.34
N VAL A 288 -4.69 -2.65 -0.61
CA VAL A 288 -4.77 -4.09 -0.29
C VAL A 288 -3.83 -4.92 -1.17
N GLU A 289 -3.74 -4.62 -2.47
CA GLU A 289 -2.79 -5.30 -3.36
C GLU A 289 -1.33 -5.13 -2.89
N TYR A 290 -0.95 -3.94 -2.40
CA TYR A 290 0.38 -3.71 -1.79
C TYR A 290 0.57 -4.51 -0.51
N ALA A 291 -0.45 -4.55 0.36
CA ALA A 291 -0.42 -5.26 1.62
C ALA A 291 -0.29 -6.79 1.42
N GLU A 292 -1.07 -7.37 0.52
CA GLU A 292 -0.98 -8.79 0.14
C GLU A 292 0.35 -9.13 -0.54
N CYS A 293 0.83 -8.24 -1.41
CA CYS A 293 2.14 -8.42 -2.03
C CYS A 293 3.27 -8.41 -0.99
N ALA A 294 3.17 -7.60 0.06
CA ALA A 294 4.17 -7.56 1.14
C ALA A 294 4.14 -8.82 2.01
N LEU A 295 2.95 -9.42 2.22
CA LEU A 295 2.83 -10.72 2.89
C LEU A 295 3.45 -11.85 2.08
N THR A 296 3.18 -11.84 0.77
CA THR A 296 3.69 -12.83 -0.17
C THR A 296 5.20 -12.69 -0.35
N LEU A 297 5.69 -11.46 -0.56
CA LEU A 297 7.09 -11.15 -0.83
C LEU A 297 7.72 -10.35 0.31
N ARG A 298 7.94 -11.01 1.46
CA ARG A 298 8.46 -10.36 2.67
C ARG A 298 9.80 -9.66 2.49
N LEU A 299 10.70 -10.22 1.67
CA LEU A 299 12.01 -9.62 1.37
C LEU A 299 11.92 -8.25 0.66
N ALA A 300 10.78 -7.94 0.05
CA ALA A 300 10.53 -6.66 -0.62
C ALA A 300 9.56 -5.75 0.16
N ALA A 301 9.06 -6.19 1.32
CA ALA A 301 8.01 -5.50 2.07
C ALA A 301 8.38 -4.05 2.43
N GLN A 302 9.64 -3.77 2.78
CA GLN A 302 10.08 -2.41 3.08
C GLN A 302 10.00 -1.50 1.84
N GLN A 303 10.44 -2.00 0.67
CA GLN A 303 10.36 -1.24 -0.57
C GLN A 303 8.90 -1.01 -0.99
N LEU A 304 8.04 -2.03 -0.84
CA LEU A 304 6.60 -1.95 -1.10
C LEU A 304 5.93 -0.90 -0.21
N LEU A 305 6.26 -0.86 1.09
CA LEU A 305 5.76 0.15 2.01
C LEU A 305 6.13 1.56 1.56
N THR A 306 7.42 1.81 1.27
CA THR A 306 7.89 3.12 0.82
C THR A 306 7.17 3.56 -0.45
N ARG A 307 7.05 2.66 -1.44
CA ARG A 307 6.34 2.95 -2.70
C ARG A 307 4.85 3.20 -2.51
N LEU A 308 4.19 2.47 -1.60
CA LEU A 308 2.79 2.69 -1.28
C LEU A 308 2.59 4.07 -0.64
N ILE A 309 3.43 4.43 0.34
CA ILE A 309 3.35 5.75 0.99
C ILE A 309 3.53 6.86 -0.05
N ASP A 310 4.54 6.75 -0.92
CA ASP A 310 4.78 7.74 -1.97
C ASP A 310 3.60 7.85 -2.95
N LEU A 311 2.99 6.71 -3.31
CA LEU A 311 1.80 6.68 -4.17
C LEU A 311 0.60 7.37 -3.51
N LEU A 312 0.37 7.12 -2.22
CA LEU A 312 -0.71 7.75 -1.45
C LEU A 312 -0.46 9.25 -1.24
N ARG A 313 0.77 9.68 -1.03
CA ARG A 313 1.12 11.12 -0.99
C ARG A 313 0.86 11.79 -2.33
N LYS A 314 1.29 11.16 -3.43
CA LYS A 314 1.05 11.66 -4.79
C LYS A 314 -0.45 11.77 -5.07
N PHE A 315 -1.24 10.76 -4.72
CA PHE A 315 -2.69 10.80 -4.85
C PHE A 315 -3.33 11.94 -4.04
N ASN A 316 -2.87 12.17 -2.81
CA ASN A 316 -3.36 13.26 -1.95
C ASN A 316 -3.08 14.63 -2.60
N ALA A 317 -1.84 14.83 -3.05
CA ALA A 317 -1.40 16.06 -3.73
C ALA A 317 -2.18 16.32 -5.02
N ASP A 318 -2.37 15.29 -5.86
CA ASP A 318 -3.16 15.44 -7.08
C ASP A 318 -4.64 15.69 -6.79
N THR A 319 -5.22 15.05 -5.77
CA THR A 319 -6.61 15.32 -5.35
C THR A 319 -6.78 16.77 -4.88
N CYS A 320 -5.81 17.29 -4.13
CA CYS A 320 -5.78 18.69 -3.69
C CYS A 320 -5.76 19.64 -4.89
N ARG A 321 -4.83 19.42 -5.83
CA ARG A 321 -4.74 20.19 -7.08
C ARG A 321 -6.04 20.14 -7.89
N LEU A 322 -6.70 19.00 -7.94
CA LEU A 322 -7.92 18.81 -8.72
C LEU A 322 -9.15 19.51 -8.12
N LEU A 323 -9.29 19.46 -6.79
CA LEU A 323 -10.45 19.98 -6.08
C LEU A 323 -10.28 21.42 -5.58
N ILE A 324 -9.15 21.73 -4.95
CA ILE A 324 -8.89 23.02 -4.31
C ILE A 324 -8.38 24.04 -5.33
N ASP A 325 -7.40 23.65 -6.16
CA ASP A 325 -6.81 24.52 -7.20
C ASP A 325 -7.63 24.53 -8.51
N ALA A 326 -8.84 23.95 -8.47
CA ALA A 326 -9.74 23.81 -9.61
C ALA A 326 -9.11 23.08 -10.83
N GLY A 327 -8.09 22.26 -10.62
CA GLY A 327 -7.39 21.50 -11.64
C GLY A 327 -8.30 20.58 -12.46
N ALA A 328 -9.38 20.06 -11.86
CA ALA A 328 -10.31 19.17 -12.57
C ALA A 328 -11.14 19.89 -13.65
N VAL A 329 -11.21 21.23 -13.65
CA VAL A 329 -11.83 22.00 -14.75
C VAL A 329 -11.06 21.79 -16.06
N PHE A 330 -9.72 21.76 -15.98
CA PHE A 330 -8.86 21.47 -17.13
C PHE A 330 -8.96 20.02 -17.63
N LEU A 331 -9.58 19.13 -16.85
CA LEU A 331 -9.85 17.73 -17.22
C LEU A 331 -11.31 17.51 -17.68
N GLY A 332 -12.03 18.60 -17.95
CA GLY A 332 -13.36 18.57 -18.59
C GLY A 332 -14.54 18.67 -17.63
N LEU A 333 -14.33 18.93 -16.34
CA LEU A 333 -15.44 19.43 -15.50
C LEU A 333 -15.75 20.89 -15.85
N LYS A 334 -17.03 21.26 -15.88
CA LYS A 334 -17.44 22.65 -16.13
C LYS A 334 -17.04 23.57 -14.97
N THR A 335 -17.33 23.14 -13.75
CA THR A 335 -17.02 23.86 -12.50
C THR A 335 -16.84 22.85 -11.36
N ILE A 336 -16.11 23.25 -10.31
CA ILE A 336 -16.05 22.51 -9.05
C ILE A 336 -17.19 23.00 -8.16
N SER A 337 -18.15 22.13 -7.89
CA SER A 337 -19.29 22.42 -7.00
C SER A 337 -18.98 21.98 -5.57
N ILE A 338 -19.76 22.49 -4.61
CA ILE A 338 -19.68 22.05 -3.21
C ILE A 338 -19.93 20.55 -3.07
N LYS A 339 -20.80 19.98 -3.93
CA LYS A 339 -21.04 18.54 -3.97
C LYS A 339 -19.79 17.75 -4.37
N HIS A 340 -18.99 18.26 -5.33
CA HIS A 340 -17.71 17.63 -5.69
C HIS A 340 -16.72 17.68 -4.53
N LEU A 341 -16.64 18.82 -3.83
CA LEU A 341 -15.78 18.99 -2.65
C LEU A 341 -16.19 18.03 -1.52
N ALA A 342 -17.48 17.94 -1.20
CA ALA A 342 -17.99 17.04 -0.17
C ALA A 342 -17.73 15.56 -0.49
N LEU A 343 -17.92 15.14 -1.75
CA LEU A 343 -17.60 13.77 -2.18
C LEU A 343 -16.10 13.47 -2.11
N GLY A 344 -15.25 14.43 -2.47
CA GLY A 344 -13.81 14.34 -2.32
C GLY A 344 -13.39 14.17 -0.86
N MET A 345 -13.86 15.08 0.01
CA MET A 345 -13.61 15.01 1.45
C MET A 345 -14.08 13.67 2.05
N ARG A 346 -15.29 13.23 1.70
CA ARG A 346 -15.84 11.96 2.19
C ARG A 346 -15.03 10.74 1.73
N SER A 347 -14.49 10.79 0.53
CA SER A 347 -13.60 9.75 -0.01
C SER A 347 -12.25 9.72 0.72
N LEU A 348 -11.69 10.88 1.06
CA LEU A 348 -10.46 10.97 1.86
C LEU A 348 -10.68 10.47 3.30
N GLN A 349 -11.83 10.77 3.90
CA GLN A 349 -12.20 10.24 5.22
C GLN A 349 -12.31 8.72 5.23
N LEU A 350 -12.82 8.10 4.17
CA LEU A 350 -12.78 6.63 4.07
C LEU A 350 -11.33 6.13 4.10
N LEU A 351 -10.42 6.76 3.35
CA LEU A 351 -9.01 6.39 3.35
C LEU A 351 -8.35 6.59 4.73
N LEU A 352 -8.74 7.62 5.48
CA LEU A 352 -8.30 7.84 6.86
C LEU A 352 -8.70 6.69 7.81
N THR A 353 -9.74 5.91 7.51
CA THR A 353 -10.06 4.70 8.29
C THR A 353 -9.16 3.50 7.97
N ILE A 354 -8.56 3.48 6.77
CA ILE A 354 -7.80 2.34 6.25
C ILE A 354 -6.29 2.56 6.43
N ILE A 355 -5.78 3.77 6.18
CA ILE A 355 -4.35 4.10 6.25
C ILE A 355 -3.73 3.68 7.60
N PRO A 356 -4.33 3.95 8.76
CA PRO A 356 -3.75 3.53 10.05
C PRO A 356 -3.58 2.01 10.21
N LYS A 357 -4.36 1.20 9.48
CA LYS A 357 -4.23 -0.28 9.49
C LYS A 357 -2.92 -0.75 8.85
N LEU A 358 -2.30 0.08 8.01
CA LEU A 358 -0.98 -0.20 7.44
C LEU A 358 0.10 -0.29 8.53
N THR A 359 -0.05 0.44 9.63
CA THR A 359 0.91 0.39 10.74
C THR A 359 1.03 -1.01 11.31
N HIS A 360 -0.07 -1.63 11.71
CA HIS A 360 -0.06 -2.99 12.25
C HIS A 360 0.45 -3.99 11.19
N HIS A 361 -0.10 -3.93 9.98
CA HIS A 361 0.24 -4.85 8.89
C HIS A 361 1.73 -4.86 8.56
N PHE A 362 2.35 -3.70 8.37
CA PHE A 362 3.77 -3.63 8.03
C PHE A 362 4.70 -3.77 9.24
N SER A 363 4.23 -3.43 10.45
CA SER A 363 5.01 -3.68 11.67
C SER A 363 5.16 -5.17 11.95
N ASP A 364 4.12 -5.98 11.69
CA ASP A 364 4.19 -7.44 11.82
C ASP A 364 5.19 -8.07 10.84
N ILE A 365 5.32 -7.51 9.64
CA ILE A 365 6.22 -8.03 8.60
C ILE A 365 7.67 -7.56 8.80
N LEU A 366 7.86 -6.29 9.14
CA LEU A 366 9.18 -5.65 9.16
C LEU A 366 9.81 -5.56 10.56
N GLY A 367 9.00 -5.51 11.62
CA GLY A 367 9.47 -5.30 12.99
C GLY A 367 10.13 -3.93 13.22
N LEU A 368 9.83 -2.91 12.39
CA LEU A 368 10.49 -1.61 12.43
C LEU A 368 9.61 -0.52 13.08
N PRO A 369 10.08 0.21 14.11
CA PRO A 369 9.32 1.29 14.74
C PRO A 369 9.18 2.54 13.86
N SER A 370 9.91 2.64 12.76
CA SER A 370 9.76 3.76 11.83
C SER A 370 8.46 3.70 11.02
N VAL A 371 7.83 2.52 10.90
CA VAL A 371 6.60 2.33 10.12
C VAL A 371 5.48 3.24 10.65
N GLU A 372 5.23 3.18 11.96
CA GLU A 372 4.21 4.00 12.64
C GLU A 372 4.40 5.48 12.35
N LYS A 373 5.61 6.01 12.50
CA LYS A 373 5.90 7.43 12.23
C LYS A 373 5.56 7.87 10.80
N HIS A 374 5.88 7.06 9.80
CA HIS A 374 5.60 7.41 8.40
C HIS A 374 4.11 7.34 8.08
N ILE A 375 3.38 6.37 8.66
CA ILE A 375 1.94 6.22 8.47
C ILE A 375 1.16 7.29 9.24
N ASP A 376 1.58 7.65 10.45
CA ASP A 376 0.98 8.75 11.22
C ASP A 376 1.15 10.09 10.50
N GLN A 377 2.34 10.31 9.90
CA GLN A 377 2.57 11.49 9.09
C GLN A 377 1.67 11.52 7.85
N LEU A 378 1.52 10.39 7.16
CA LEU A 378 0.60 10.28 6.03
C LEU A 378 -0.86 10.51 6.46
N THR A 379 -1.25 10.02 7.64
CA THR A 379 -2.60 10.22 8.19
C THR A 379 -2.87 11.71 8.42
N ARG A 380 -1.96 12.42 9.07
CA ARG A 380 -2.06 13.88 9.27
C ARG A 380 -2.16 14.65 7.95
N GLU A 381 -1.38 14.30 6.94
CA GLU A 381 -1.45 14.94 5.61
C GLU A 381 -2.84 14.80 4.95
N TYR A 382 -3.58 13.73 5.22
CA TYR A 382 -4.95 13.53 4.73
C TYR A 382 -5.99 14.27 5.59
N GLU A 383 -5.78 14.34 6.91
CA GLU A 383 -6.60 15.15 7.83
C GLU A 383 -6.53 16.63 7.45
N ASP A 384 -5.31 17.17 7.29
CA ASP A 384 -5.05 18.55 6.85
C ASP A 384 -5.76 18.87 5.53
N HIS A 385 -5.79 17.91 4.59
CA HIS A 385 -6.49 18.09 3.33
C HIS A 385 -8.01 18.10 3.50
N CYS A 386 -8.58 17.25 4.37
CA CYS A 386 -10.01 17.32 4.69
C CYS A 386 -10.38 18.69 5.27
N GLU A 387 -9.58 19.21 6.21
CA GLU A 387 -9.77 20.55 6.77
C GLU A 387 -9.67 21.66 5.70
N ALA A 388 -8.73 21.53 4.76
CA ALA A 388 -8.57 22.47 3.66
C ALA A 388 -9.79 22.49 2.72
N ILE A 389 -10.37 21.33 2.42
CA ILE A 389 -11.61 21.21 1.63
C ILE A 389 -12.78 21.83 2.40
N GLU A 390 -12.91 21.51 3.69
CA GLU A 390 -13.97 22.06 4.55
C GLU A 390 -13.91 23.61 4.58
N LYS A 391 -12.72 24.17 4.78
CA LYS A 391 -12.47 25.62 4.72
C LYS A 391 -12.82 26.20 3.35
N LYS A 392 -12.53 25.50 2.25
CA LYS A 392 -12.90 25.93 0.91
C LYS A 392 -14.42 26.00 0.74
N ILE A 393 -15.18 25.03 1.27
CA ILE A 393 -16.65 25.03 1.24
C ILE A 393 -17.19 26.25 2.00
N VAL A 394 -16.70 26.49 3.22
CA VAL A 394 -17.11 27.63 4.05
C VAL A 394 -16.81 28.96 3.35
N ASN A 395 -15.62 29.12 2.76
CA ASN A 395 -15.25 30.35 2.05
C ASN A 395 -16.16 30.61 0.84
N VAL A 396 -16.37 29.60 -0.02
CA VAL A 396 -17.24 29.72 -1.21
C VAL A 396 -18.66 30.13 -0.83
N MET A 397 -19.19 29.57 0.27
CA MET A 397 -20.51 29.93 0.78
C MET A 397 -20.54 31.31 1.41
N SER A 398 -19.51 31.67 2.20
CA SER A 398 -19.40 32.98 2.84
C SER A 398 -19.31 34.10 1.81
N ASP A 399 -18.53 33.93 0.74
CA ASP A 399 -18.42 34.88 -0.38
C ASP A 399 -19.77 35.06 -1.10
N SER A 400 -20.56 33.99 -1.19
CA SER A 400 -21.88 34.02 -1.82
C SER A 400 -22.92 34.71 -0.95
N ILE A 401 -22.86 34.52 0.37
CA ILE A 401 -23.69 35.20 1.35
C ILE A 401 -23.39 36.70 1.36
N GLU A 402 -22.10 37.08 1.35
CA GLU A 402 -21.67 38.48 1.39
C GLU A 402 -22.23 39.29 0.23
N LYS A 403 -22.26 38.72 -0.99
CA LYS A 403 -22.84 39.36 -2.18
C LYS A 403 -24.30 39.74 -1.99
N HIS A 404 -25.08 38.97 -1.23
CA HIS A 404 -26.46 39.31 -0.93
C HIS A 404 -26.56 40.26 0.27
N LEU A 405 -25.73 40.07 1.29
CA LEU A 405 -25.73 40.90 2.48
C LEU A 405 -25.34 42.35 2.18
N VAL A 406 -24.39 42.59 1.27
CA VAL A 406 -23.98 43.94 0.87
C VAL A 406 -25.15 44.75 0.28
N LEU A 407 -26.14 44.09 -0.33
CA LEU A 407 -27.33 44.71 -0.91
C LEU A 407 -28.49 44.86 0.09
N TRP A 408 -28.34 44.35 1.31
CA TRP A 408 -29.38 44.39 2.33
C TRP A 408 -29.42 45.73 3.05
N GLU A 409 -30.62 46.20 3.39
CA GLU A 409 -30.86 47.37 4.23
C GLU A 409 -31.83 47.00 5.36
N ALA A 410 -31.66 47.62 6.53
CA ALA A 410 -32.51 47.40 7.70
C ALA A 410 -33.87 48.09 7.58
N ARG A 411 -34.73 47.58 6.69
CA ARG A 411 -36.09 48.11 6.42
C ARG A 411 -37.09 46.99 6.14
N SER A 412 -38.38 47.32 6.22
CA SER A 412 -39.47 46.42 5.82
C SER A 412 -39.49 46.20 4.30
N PRO A 413 -39.96 45.04 3.81
CA PRO A 413 -40.52 43.88 4.53
C PRO A 413 -39.45 42.92 5.09
N VAL A 414 -39.82 42.14 6.11
CA VAL A 414 -39.00 41.07 6.73
C VAL A 414 -39.74 39.72 6.60
N PRO A 415 -39.11 38.63 6.11
CA PRO A 415 -37.72 38.56 5.67
C PRO A 415 -37.49 39.32 4.36
N SER A 416 -36.40 40.07 4.29
CA SER A 416 -36.05 40.84 3.09
C SER A 416 -35.69 39.91 1.92
N GLN A 417 -35.68 40.46 0.70
CA GLN A 417 -35.25 39.68 -0.47
C GLN A 417 -33.80 39.19 -0.35
N ALA A 418 -32.91 39.99 0.25
CA ALA A 418 -31.52 39.60 0.47
C ALA A 418 -31.41 38.42 1.44
N PHE A 419 -32.11 38.46 2.57
CA PHE A 419 -32.14 37.33 3.51
C PHE A 419 -32.82 36.10 2.89
N ASN A 420 -33.93 36.25 2.17
CA ASN A 420 -34.54 35.14 1.43
C ASN A 420 -33.56 34.48 0.44
N ASN A 421 -32.70 35.25 -0.22
CA ASN A 421 -31.65 34.69 -1.07
C ASN A 421 -30.58 33.95 -0.26
N ILE A 422 -30.17 34.48 0.90
CA ILE A 422 -29.26 33.79 1.84
C ILE A 422 -29.88 32.46 2.30
N LEU A 423 -31.13 32.44 2.75
CA LEU A 423 -31.82 31.21 3.19
C LEU A 423 -31.87 30.16 2.07
N LYS A 424 -32.13 30.59 0.82
CA LYS A 424 -32.09 29.71 -0.36
C LYS A 424 -30.69 29.13 -0.62
N LEU A 425 -29.63 29.92 -0.42
CA LEU A 425 -28.25 29.42 -0.53
C LEU A 425 -27.94 28.37 0.54
N LEU A 426 -28.40 28.58 1.77
CA LEU A 426 -28.23 27.60 2.86
C LEU A 426 -28.97 26.29 2.58
N THR A 427 -30.19 26.35 2.05
CA THR A 427 -30.91 25.13 1.60
C THR A 427 -30.13 24.40 0.52
N LYS A 428 -29.63 25.11 -0.50
CA LYS A 428 -28.83 24.49 -1.57
C LYS A 428 -27.53 23.87 -1.05
N LEU A 429 -26.89 24.50 -0.05
CA LEU A 429 -25.73 23.92 0.63
C LEU A 429 -26.13 22.62 1.32
N TYR A 430 -27.19 22.65 2.13
CA TYR A 430 -27.69 21.47 2.85
C TYR A 430 -27.98 20.31 1.88
N ASP A 431 -28.76 20.55 0.83
CA ASP A 431 -29.10 19.55 -0.19
C ASP A 431 -27.85 18.95 -0.87
N ALA A 432 -26.79 19.75 -0.99
CA ALA A 432 -25.53 19.32 -1.60
C ALA A 432 -24.67 18.43 -0.68
N ILE A 433 -24.84 18.50 0.65
CA ILE A 433 -23.94 17.83 1.62
C ILE A 433 -24.63 16.82 2.53
N ALA A 434 -25.92 16.97 2.84
CA ALA A 434 -26.62 16.16 3.86
C ALA A 434 -26.71 14.66 3.49
N GLY A 435 -26.73 14.34 2.20
CA GLY A 435 -26.70 12.96 1.71
C GLY A 435 -25.30 12.36 1.55
N ILE A 436 -24.24 13.11 1.88
CA ILE A 436 -22.83 12.70 1.67
C ILE A 436 -22.06 12.69 3.00
N LEU A 437 -22.23 13.75 3.79
CA LEU A 437 -21.51 13.95 5.04
C LEU A 437 -22.35 13.51 6.25
N PRO A 438 -21.73 13.01 7.32
CA PRO A 438 -22.40 12.75 8.58
C PRO A 438 -23.06 14.01 9.15
N THR A 439 -24.17 13.85 9.87
CA THR A 439 -24.92 14.96 10.50
C THR A 439 -24.03 15.87 11.34
N ARG A 440 -23.06 15.31 12.06
CA ARG A 440 -22.09 16.06 12.87
C ARG A 440 -21.27 17.04 12.03
N GLU A 441 -20.80 16.63 10.86
CA GLU A 441 -19.98 17.49 10.00
C GLU A 441 -20.82 18.56 9.31
N VAL A 442 -22.05 18.22 8.91
CA VAL A 442 -23.01 19.21 8.41
C VAL A 442 -23.24 20.30 9.47
N GLN A 443 -23.42 19.93 10.73
CA GLN A 443 -23.56 20.90 11.82
C GLN A 443 -22.32 21.79 11.96
N VAL A 444 -21.12 21.21 11.97
CA VAL A 444 -19.86 21.99 12.06
C VAL A 444 -19.71 22.99 10.90
N LEU A 445 -20.07 22.60 9.68
CA LEU A 445 -20.05 23.51 8.51
C LEU A 445 -21.00 24.69 8.70
N PHE A 446 -22.23 24.44 9.17
CA PHE A 446 -23.22 25.49 9.43
C PHE A 446 -22.86 26.37 10.63
N GLU A 447 -22.19 25.82 11.66
CA GLU A 447 -21.62 26.60 12.76
C GLU A 447 -20.57 27.60 12.25
N LYS A 448 -19.62 27.11 11.44
CA LYS A 448 -18.56 27.94 10.84
C LYS A 448 -19.15 29.02 9.91
N LEU A 449 -20.17 28.67 9.13
CA LEU A 449 -20.86 29.61 8.24
C LEU A 449 -21.65 30.66 9.01
N THR A 450 -22.31 30.28 10.11
CA THR A 450 -23.04 31.21 10.98
C THR A 450 -22.07 32.19 11.65
N ALA A 451 -20.91 31.71 12.10
CA ALA A 451 -19.85 32.58 12.62
C ALA A 451 -19.35 33.57 11.56
N ALA A 452 -19.15 33.13 10.31
CA ALA A 452 -18.77 34.01 9.20
C ALA A 452 -19.84 35.06 8.89
N LEU A 453 -21.12 34.67 8.82
CA LEU A 453 -22.25 35.59 8.65
C LEU A 453 -22.27 36.66 9.74
N LYS A 454 -22.05 36.27 11.01
CA LYS A 454 -22.00 37.20 12.15
C LYS A 454 -20.96 38.31 11.93
N VAL A 455 -19.76 37.92 11.50
CA VAL A 455 -18.65 38.87 11.22
C VAL A 455 -19.03 39.81 10.08
N GLN A 456 -19.58 39.27 8.99
CA GLN A 456 -20.02 40.06 7.83
C GLN A 456 -21.16 41.02 8.19
N MET A 457 -22.14 40.57 8.98
CA MET A 457 -23.24 41.41 9.49
C MET A 457 -22.73 42.51 10.41
N LYS A 458 -21.80 42.22 11.33
CA LYS A 458 -21.20 43.22 12.22
C LYS A 458 -20.57 44.36 11.41
N PHE A 459 -19.80 44.02 10.38
CA PHE A 459 -19.18 45.01 9.48
C PHE A 459 -20.23 45.80 8.69
N HIS A 460 -21.23 45.13 8.13
CA HIS A 460 -22.27 45.78 7.32
C HIS A 460 -23.18 46.70 8.14
N LEU A 461 -23.56 46.30 9.35
CA LEU A 461 -24.35 47.13 10.27
C LEU A 461 -23.61 48.41 10.67
N LYS A 462 -22.29 48.29 10.94
CA LYS A 462 -21.44 49.46 11.19
C LYS A 462 -21.41 50.41 9.99
N ARG A 463 -21.32 49.87 8.76
CA ARG A 463 -21.34 50.66 7.52
C ARG A 463 -22.68 51.39 7.32
N LEU A 464 -23.79 50.76 7.65
CA LEU A 464 -25.13 51.35 7.57
C LEU A 464 -25.47 52.30 8.74
N GLY A 465 -24.61 52.38 9.76
CA GLY A 465 -24.88 53.20 10.95
C GLY A 465 -26.05 52.68 11.79
N VAL A 466 -26.36 51.38 11.72
CA VAL A 466 -27.47 50.79 12.48
C VAL A 466 -27.07 50.66 13.95
N SER A 467 -27.86 51.27 14.84
CA SER A 467 -27.68 51.22 16.29
C SER A 467 -28.29 49.95 16.89
N PRO A 468 -27.73 49.41 17.99
CA PRO A 468 -28.36 48.34 18.77
C PRO A 468 -29.68 48.75 19.44
N VAL A 469 -30.04 50.04 19.38
CA VAL A 469 -31.27 50.58 19.93
C VAL A 469 -32.09 51.24 18.82
N GLY A 470 -33.38 50.92 18.73
CA GLY A 470 -34.32 51.57 17.82
C GLY A 470 -35.03 50.63 16.83
N PRO A 471 -35.86 51.16 15.92
CA PRO A 471 -36.69 50.36 15.00
C PRO A 471 -35.91 49.43 14.08
N GLN A 472 -34.71 49.85 13.65
CA GLN A 472 -33.86 49.04 12.77
C GLN A 472 -33.26 47.82 13.49
N CYS A 473 -33.06 47.88 14.80
CA CYS A 473 -32.62 46.73 15.60
C CYS A 473 -33.68 45.61 15.58
N TRP A 474 -34.97 45.97 15.64
CA TRP A 474 -36.06 45.00 15.51
C TRP A 474 -36.09 44.31 14.15
N VAL A 475 -35.73 45.02 13.07
CA VAL A 475 -35.58 44.42 11.74
C VAL A 475 -34.45 43.39 11.75
N VAL A 476 -33.29 43.72 12.31
CA VAL A 476 -32.14 42.79 12.45
C VAL A 476 -32.54 41.55 13.27
N MET A 477 -33.19 41.74 14.42
CA MET A 477 -33.65 40.63 15.27
C MET A 477 -34.64 39.73 14.53
N SER A 478 -35.56 40.32 13.77
CA SER A 478 -36.56 39.57 13.01
C SER A 478 -35.91 38.76 11.89
N GLU A 479 -34.97 39.34 11.13
CA GLU A 479 -34.20 38.62 10.09
C GLU A 479 -33.42 37.44 10.66
N LEU A 480 -32.77 37.64 11.82
CA LEU A 480 -32.06 36.55 12.50
C LEU A 480 -33.01 35.48 13.03
N THR A 481 -34.20 35.85 13.49
CA THR A 481 -35.23 34.88 13.89
C THR A 481 -35.61 33.98 12.70
N PHE A 482 -35.81 34.56 11.51
CA PHE A 482 -36.04 33.76 10.29
C PHE A 482 -34.83 32.88 9.94
N TYR A 483 -33.62 33.39 10.08
CA TYR A 483 -32.39 32.63 9.84
C TYR A 483 -32.25 31.40 10.76
N PHE A 484 -32.36 31.59 12.07
CA PHE A 484 -32.22 30.50 13.04
C PHE A 484 -33.34 29.47 12.89
N ASN A 485 -34.59 29.91 12.72
CA ASN A 485 -35.72 29.01 12.47
C ASN A 485 -35.54 28.20 11.18
N HIS A 486 -34.99 28.80 10.12
CA HIS A 486 -34.71 28.11 8.86
C HIS A 486 -33.64 27.03 9.03
N ILE A 487 -32.55 27.31 9.75
CA ILE A 487 -31.52 26.32 10.05
C ILE A 487 -32.09 25.15 10.85
N THR A 488 -32.92 25.42 11.86
CA THR A 488 -33.62 24.36 12.61
C THR A 488 -34.56 23.54 11.71
N THR A 489 -35.24 24.18 10.75
CA THR A 489 -36.11 23.49 9.78
C THR A 489 -35.34 22.53 8.87
N LEU A 490 -34.07 22.82 8.59
CA LEU A 490 -33.16 21.91 7.87
C LEU A 490 -32.67 20.74 8.75
N GLY A 491 -33.08 20.66 10.02
CA GLY A 491 -32.60 19.64 10.96
C GLY A 491 -31.16 19.85 11.42
N VAL A 492 -30.65 21.08 11.29
CA VAL A 492 -29.31 21.47 11.76
C VAL A 492 -29.45 22.14 13.12
N THR A 493 -28.70 21.64 14.10
CA THR A 493 -28.64 22.22 15.45
C THR A 493 -27.33 23.00 15.60
N LEU A 494 -27.44 24.29 15.89
CA LEU A 494 -26.30 25.15 16.19
C LEU A 494 -26.03 25.18 17.70
N LYS A 495 -24.76 25.26 18.09
CA LYS A 495 -24.38 25.48 19.50
C LYS A 495 -24.69 26.88 19.99
N GLU A 496 -24.44 27.91 19.18
CA GLU A 496 -24.71 29.31 19.53
C GLU A 496 -26.22 29.59 19.37
N SER A 497 -26.84 30.12 20.42
CA SER A 497 -28.24 30.55 20.36
C SER A 497 -28.41 31.89 19.63
N GLN A 498 -29.64 32.20 19.20
CA GLN A 498 -29.94 33.51 18.62
C GLN A 498 -29.59 34.67 19.56
N GLU A 499 -29.81 34.51 20.86
CA GLU A 499 -29.53 35.53 21.87
C GLU A 499 -28.03 35.78 22.03
N GLU A 500 -27.23 34.70 22.06
CA GLU A 500 -25.77 34.77 22.10
C GLU A 500 -25.21 35.41 20.82
N PHE A 501 -25.73 35.03 19.66
CA PHE A 501 -25.36 35.62 18.38
C PHE A 501 -25.62 37.14 18.38
N LEU A 502 -26.80 37.57 18.80
CA LEU A 502 -27.18 38.98 18.90
C LEU A 502 -26.28 39.74 19.88
N SER A 503 -26.02 39.16 21.05
CA SER A 503 -25.11 39.74 22.06
C SER A 503 -23.72 39.97 21.48
N HIS A 504 -23.18 39.00 20.75
CA HIS A 504 -21.87 39.10 20.11
C HIS A 504 -21.86 40.05 18.91
N LEU A 505 -22.95 40.12 18.15
CA LEU A 505 -23.10 40.99 16.99
C LEU A 505 -22.92 42.47 17.35
N TRP A 506 -23.49 42.89 18.49
CA TRP A 506 -23.50 44.29 18.94
C TRP A 506 -22.29 44.69 19.79
N LYS A 507 -21.42 43.76 20.18
CA LYS A 507 -20.13 44.06 20.82
C LYS A 507 -19.18 44.66 19.79
N PHE A 508 -19.28 45.95 19.52
CA PHE A 508 -18.26 46.66 18.73
C PHE A 508 -16.99 46.75 19.57
N ASP A 509 -15.86 46.24 19.03
CA ASP A 509 -14.58 46.41 19.70
C ASP A 509 -14.36 47.92 19.89
N ALA A 510 -14.16 48.34 21.13
CA ALA A 510 -13.85 49.71 21.49
C ALA A 510 -12.46 50.02 20.90
N SER A 511 -12.44 50.59 19.70
CA SER A 511 -11.25 51.15 19.06
C SER A 511 -10.88 52.47 19.70
#